data_AF-A0A8T7DEB7-F1
#
_entry.id   AF-A0A8T7DEB7-F1
#
_cell.length_a   1.000
_cell.length_b   1.000
_cell.length_c   1.000
_cell.angle_alpha   90.00
_cell.angle_beta   90.00
_cell.angle_gamma   90.00
#
_symmetry.space_group_name_H-M   'P 1'
#
loop_
_entity.id
_entity.type
_entity.pdbx_description
1 polymer ?
#
loop_
_entity_poly.entity_id
_entity_poly.type
_entity_poly.pdbx_seq_one_letter_code
_entity_poly.pdbx_strand_id
1 'polypeptide(L)'
;MQGYVILMILLVVAGTVIDMIHKKSAKYFFENSKKQEQAAKRTVSGGDKASAAVSVLVNEVLTSAEFANPQRRLSHLFTMYGFIIFVVSTAVLIFGYPTSSDAGIWGTLWHLGAASLALGGYWFWFFIRVDVSSEGHQWYQLAKADLFIVSALMMVTWGLIWSLAGGGYAGVNMLFLALFIISATSLFSTVMWSKFAHMFFKPAAAFQKRMTKLDGSQENLPDVGEMNDPAIQARFPDIPEYMGTNPPNMGLGIKSEPPRHY
;
A
#
# COMPACT_ATOMS: atom_id res chain seq x y z
N MET A 1 -17.27 -22.83 3.75
CA MET A 1 -16.75 -21.45 3.77
C MET A 1 -15.57 -21.26 4.73
N GLN A 2 -15.66 -21.64 6.00
CA GLN A 2 -14.56 -21.49 6.96
C GLN A 2 -13.23 -22.11 6.49
N GLY A 3 -13.24 -23.37 6.03
CA GLY A 3 -12.04 -24.03 5.50
C GLY A 3 -11.42 -23.33 4.29
N TYR A 4 -12.25 -22.72 3.43
CA TYR A 4 -11.76 -21.90 2.31
C TYR A 4 -11.03 -20.65 2.80
N VAL A 5 -11.56 -19.93 3.79
CA VAL A 5 -10.89 -18.76 4.37
C VAL A 5 -9.57 -19.14 5.05
N ILE A 6 -9.54 -20.24 5.79
CA ILE A 6 -8.31 -20.76 6.40
C ILE A 6 -7.26 -21.06 5.33
N LEU A 7 -7.66 -21.72 4.23
CA LEU A 7 -6.78 -21.98 3.10
C LEU A 7 -6.23 -20.68 2.49
N MET A 8 -7.06 -19.65 2.29
CA MET A 8 -6.61 -18.36 1.77
C MET A 8 -5.57 -17.70 2.69
N ILE A 9 -5.77 -17.76 4.01
CA ILE A 9 -4.78 -17.24 4.98
C ILE A 9 -3.46 -18.00 4.85
N LEU A 10 -3.50 -19.33 4.79
CA LEU A 10 -2.30 -20.15 4.62
C LEU A 10 -1.56 -19.82 3.31
N LEU A 11 -2.29 -19.61 2.22
CA LEU A 11 -1.71 -19.21 0.93
C LEU A 11 -1.04 -17.83 1.00
N VAL A 12 -1.63 -16.86 1.71
CA VAL A 12 -1.00 -15.54 1.90
C VAL A 12 0.28 -15.62 2.70
N VAL A 13 0.27 -16.38 3.81
CA VAL A 13 1.45 -16.59 4.66
C VAL A 13 2.54 -17.30 3.86
N ALA A 14 2.23 -18.43 3.23
CA ALA A 14 3.17 -19.18 2.41
C ALA A 14 3.71 -18.32 1.26
N GLY A 15 2.82 -17.63 0.52
CA GLY A 15 3.20 -16.77 -0.60
C GLY A 15 4.13 -15.63 -0.20
N THR A 16 3.89 -15.02 0.97
CA THR A 16 4.73 -13.93 1.51
C THR A 16 6.10 -14.45 1.96
N VAL A 17 6.15 -15.62 2.61
CA VAL A 17 7.41 -16.27 3.01
C VAL A 17 8.22 -16.65 1.78
N ILE A 18 7.61 -17.27 0.77
CA ILE A 18 8.32 -17.65 -0.45
C ILE A 18 8.76 -16.40 -1.23
N ASP A 19 7.95 -15.35 -1.29
CA ASP A 19 8.35 -14.06 -1.89
C ASP A 19 9.63 -13.50 -1.26
N MET A 20 9.68 -13.49 0.08
CA MET A 20 10.83 -13.03 0.85
C MET A 20 12.09 -13.87 0.59
N ILE A 21 11.94 -15.20 0.49
CA ILE A 21 13.04 -16.11 0.15
C ILE A 21 13.52 -15.87 -1.29
N HIS A 22 12.59 -15.82 -2.25
CA HIS A 22 12.88 -15.66 -3.67
C HIS A 22 13.58 -14.34 -3.97
N LYS A 23 13.07 -13.23 -3.40
CA LYS A 23 13.65 -11.89 -3.57
C LYS A 23 14.86 -11.63 -2.67
N LYS A 24 15.20 -12.56 -1.77
CA LYS A 24 16.27 -12.42 -0.77
C LYS A 24 16.14 -11.15 0.08
N SER A 25 14.92 -10.64 0.25
CA SER A 25 14.68 -9.33 0.88
C SER A 25 15.10 -9.32 2.35
N ALA A 26 14.79 -10.38 3.10
CA ALA A 26 15.22 -10.51 4.49
C ALA A 26 16.76 -10.51 4.63
N LYS A 27 17.45 -11.23 3.75
CA LYS A 27 18.91 -11.26 3.71
C LYS A 27 19.47 -9.85 3.45
N TYR A 28 18.93 -9.17 2.45
CA TYR A 28 19.30 -7.79 2.12
C TYR A 28 19.10 -6.84 3.30
N PHE A 29 17.91 -6.84 3.92
CA PHE A 29 17.62 -5.93 5.03
C PHE A 29 18.51 -6.20 6.26
N PHE A 30 18.82 -7.46 6.54
CA PHE A 30 19.72 -7.83 7.63
C PHE A 30 21.17 -7.40 7.38
N GLU A 31 21.69 -7.68 6.18
CA GLU A 31 23.03 -7.24 5.78
C GLU A 31 23.13 -5.71 5.76
N ASN A 32 22.11 -5.03 5.23
CA ASN A 32 22.06 -3.57 5.26
C ASN A 32 22.00 -3.06 6.70
N SER A 33 21.17 -3.65 7.58
CA SER A 33 21.07 -3.22 8.99
C SER A 33 22.41 -3.32 9.70
N LYS A 34 23.16 -4.42 9.50
CA LYS A 34 24.51 -4.57 10.07
C LYS A 34 25.48 -3.52 9.53
N LYS A 35 25.44 -3.25 8.22
CA LYS A 35 26.27 -2.21 7.60
C LYS A 35 25.97 -0.84 8.18
N GLN A 36 24.69 -0.53 8.40
CA GLN A 36 24.28 0.76 8.98
C GLN A 36 24.65 0.86 10.46
N GLU A 37 24.54 -0.22 11.23
CA GLU A 37 24.98 -0.27 12.62
C GLU A 37 26.49 0.00 12.75
N GLN A 38 27.31 -0.53 11.83
CA GLN A 38 28.75 -0.24 11.79
C GLN A 38 29.06 1.21 11.39
N ALA A 39 28.18 1.85 10.62
CA ALA A 39 28.31 3.24 10.18
C ALA A 39 27.60 4.23 11.12
N ALA A 40 27.00 3.74 12.21
CA ALA A 40 26.29 4.57 13.17
C ALA A 40 27.26 5.56 13.83
N LYS A 41 26.88 6.85 13.84
CA LYS A 41 27.66 7.91 14.48
C LYS A 41 27.32 8.06 15.95
N ARG A 42 26.16 7.55 16.38
CA ARG A 42 25.66 7.61 17.75
C ARG A 42 24.71 6.46 18.07
N THR A 43 24.59 6.14 19.34
CA THR A 43 23.62 5.16 19.84
C THR A 43 22.23 5.77 19.95
N VAL A 44 21.22 5.07 19.45
CA VAL A 44 19.81 5.47 19.55
C VAL A 44 19.19 4.92 20.83
N SER A 45 18.59 5.78 21.64
CA SER A 45 17.99 5.40 22.92
C SER A 45 16.75 4.51 22.72
N GLY A 46 16.36 3.75 23.75
CA GLY A 46 15.12 2.97 23.70
C GLY A 46 13.87 3.83 23.42
N GLY A 47 13.84 5.05 23.97
CA GLY A 47 12.75 6.02 23.74
C GLY A 47 12.66 6.48 22.29
N ASP A 48 13.81 6.77 21.66
CA ASP A 48 13.87 7.18 20.25
C ASP A 48 13.42 6.04 19.32
N LYS A 49 13.81 4.79 19.62
CA LYS A 49 13.35 3.61 18.87
C LYS A 49 11.83 3.44 18.98
N ALA A 50 11.28 3.61 20.18
CA ALA A 50 9.83 3.55 20.39
C ALA A 50 9.09 4.67 19.64
N SER A 51 9.59 5.90 19.73
CA SER A 51 9.06 7.06 19.00
C SER A 51 9.09 6.83 17.48
N ALA A 52 10.18 6.29 16.95
CA ALA A 52 10.29 5.94 15.53
C ALA A 52 9.26 4.89 15.11
N ALA A 53 9.05 3.85 15.93
CA ALA A 53 8.05 2.80 15.65
C ALA A 53 6.62 3.38 15.64
N VAL A 54 6.28 4.22 16.62
CA VAL A 54 4.99 4.92 16.68
C VAL A 54 4.82 5.83 15.45
N SER A 55 5.86 6.56 15.07
CA SER A 55 5.84 7.41 13.89
C SER A 55 5.60 6.62 12.60
N VAL A 56 6.21 5.44 12.46
CA VAL A 56 5.96 4.55 11.30
C VAL A 56 4.50 4.09 11.28
N LEU A 57 3.99 3.65 12.43
CA LEU A 57 2.60 3.20 12.52
C LEU A 57 1.64 4.32 12.13
N VAL A 58 1.81 5.52 12.68
CA VAL A 58 0.91 6.65 12.41
C VAL A 58 1.07 7.20 10.99
N ASN A 59 2.31 7.47 10.56
CA ASN A 59 2.56 8.13 9.28
C ASN A 59 2.47 7.15 8.11
N GLU A 60 3.12 6.00 8.19
CA GLU A 60 3.26 5.11 7.04
C GLU A 60 2.08 4.14 6.91
N VAL A 61 1.65 3.55 8.02
CA VAL A 61 0.57 2.56 8.02
C VAL A 61 -0.79 3.24 8.04
N LEU A 62 -1.09 4.04 9.07
CA LEU A 62 -2.44 4.57 9.27
C LEU A 62 -2.81 5.68 8.28
N THR A 63 -1.85 6.51 7.89
CA THR A 63 -2.15 7.69 7.07
C THR A 63 -1.48 7.68 5.70
N SER A 64 -0.64 6.68 5.40
CA SER A 64 0.09 6.56 4.12
C SER A 64 0.78 7.86 3.69
N ALA A 65 1.36 8.58 4.65
CA ALA A 65 2.00 9.88 4.49
C ALA A 65 3.21 9.87 3.54
N GLU A 66 3.78 8.69 3.25
CA GLU A 66 4.80 8.54 2.21
C GLU A 66 4.32 9.03 0.84
N PHE A 67 3.01 8.98 0.58
CA PHE A 67 2.45 9.50 -0.66
C PHE A 67 2.33 11.03 -0.59
N ALA A 68 3.34 11.72 -1.12
CA ALA A 68 3.34 13.17 -1.28
C ALA A 68 2.21 13.67 -2.18
N ASN A 69 1.78 12.86 -3.17
CA ASN A 69 0.63 13.20 -4.02
C ASN A 69 -0.70 12.92 -3.26
N PRO A 70 -1.55 13.94 -3.03
CA PRO A 70 -2.76 13.79 -2.22
C PRO A 70 -3.82 12.89 -2.86
N GLN A 71 -3.92 12.85 -4.20
CA GLN A 71 -4.86 11.95 -4.90
C GLN A 71 -4.44 10.50 -4.74
N ARG A 72 -3.14 10.20 -4.94
CA ARG A 72 -2.59 8.86 -4.74
C ARG A 72 -2.73 8.42 -3.28
N ARG A 73 -2.48 9.33 -2.33
CA ARG A 73 -2.67 9.07 -0.90
C ARG A 73 -4.12 8.70 -0.59
N LEU A 74 -5.08 9.51 -1.04
CA LEU A 74 -6.49 9.31 -0.74
C LEU A 74 -7.04 8.02 -1.37
N SER A 75 -6.74 7.78 -2.66
CA SER A 75 -7.09 6.53 -3.34
C SER A 75 -6.52 5.30 -2.62
N HIS A 76 -5.27 5.39 -2.15
CA HIS A 76 -4.66 4.31 -1.38
C HIS A 76 -5.34 4.09 -0.03
N LEU A 77 -5.73 5.15 0.69
CA LEU A 77 -6.45 5.03 1.97
C LEU A 77 -7.81 4.36 1.80
N PHE A 78 -8.58 4.75 0.77
CA PHE A 78 -9.85 4.08 0.42
C PHE A 78 -9.65 2.58 0.12
N THR A 79 -8.59 2.26 -0.63
CA THR A 79 -8.22 0.88 -0.99
C THR A 79 -7.82 0.09 0.25
N MET A 80 -6.89 0.61 1.06
CA MET A 80 -6.33 -0.07 2.22
C MET A 80 -7.37 -0.30 3.32
N TYR A 81 -8.07 0.75 3.75
CA TYR A 81 -9.10 0.62 4.78
C TYR A 81 -10.32 -0.14 4.27
N GLY A 82 -10.71 0.06 3.01
CA GLY A 82 -11.76 -0.73 2.37
C GLY A 82 -11.44 -2.22 2.40
N PHE A 83 -10.21 -2.61 2.02
CA PHE A 83 -9.75 -3.99 2.07
C PHE A 83 -9.74 -4.56 3.50
N ILE A 84 -9.21 -3.81 4.48
CA ILE A 84 -9.17 -4.25 5.88
C ILE A 84 -10.59 -4.49 6.41
N ILE A 85 -11.49 -3.51 6.25
CA ILE A 85 -12.88 -3.61 6.72
C ILE A 85 -13.58 -4.78 6.03
N PHE A 86 -13.38 -4.94 4.72
CA PHE A 86 -13.96 -6.04 3.93
C PHE A 86 -13.52 -7.41 4.43
N VAL A 87 -12.22 -7.62 4.61
CA VAL A 87 -11.64 -8.92 5.05
C VAL A 87 -12.02 -9.23 6.50
N VAL A 88 -11.95 -8.24 7.40
CA VAL A 88 -12.35 -8.42 8.81
C VAL A 88 -13.83 -8.75 8.90
N SER A 89 -14.69 -8.00 8.21
CA SER A 89 -16.14 -8.27 8.18
C SER A 89 -16.43 -9.65 7.59
N THR A 90 -15.71 -10.05 6.54
CA THR A 90 -15.82 -11.40 5.95
C THR A 90 -15.48 -12.48 6.98
N ALA A 91 -14.39 -12.32 7.73
CA ALA A 91 -14.02 -13.26 8.77
C ALA A 91 -15.07 -13.32 9.89
N VAL A 92 -15.54 -12.17 10.39
CA VAL A 92 -16.54 -12.14 11.45
C VAL A 92 -17.87 -12.76 10.99
N LEU A 93 -18.34 -12.47 9.78
CA LEU A 93 -19.54 -13.08 9.23
C LEU A 93 -19.40 -14.61 9.11
N ILE A 94 -18.27 -15.09 8.59
CA ILE A 94 -18.06 -16.53 8.33
C ILE A 94 -17.82 -17.34 9.62
N PHE A 95 -17.10 -16.78 10.59
CA PHE A 95 -16.73 -17.50 11.82
C PHE A 95 -17.64 -17.19 13.00
N GLY A 96 -18.09 -15.94 13.15
CA GLY A 96 -18.94 -15.50 14.25
C GLY A 96 -20.44 -15.66 13.99
N TYR A 97 -20.87 -15.58 12.72
CA TYR A 97 -22.28 -15.66 12.33
C TYR A 97 -22.55 -16.69 11.21
N PRO A 98 -22.02 -17.93 11.29
CA PRO A 98 -22.05 -18.88 10.18
C PRO A 98 -23.45 -19.29 9.72
N THR A 99 -24.45 -19.22 10.61
CA THR A 99 -25.85 -19.59 10.34
C THR A 99 -26.85 -18.53 10.80
N SER A 100 -26.37 -17.40 11.35
CA SER A 100 -27.25 -16.34 11.86
C SER A 100 -27.59 -15.37 10.74
N SER A 101 -28.88 -15.09 10.57
CA SER A 101 -29.34 -13.98 9.72
C SER A 101 -29.16 -12.62 10.39
N ASP A 102 -28.99 -12.59 11.72
CA ASP A 102 -28.72 -11.39 12.48
C ASP A 102 -27.22 -11.30 12.80
N ALA A 103 -26.49 -10.54 11.98
CA ALA A 103 -25.07 -10.27 12.13
C ALA A 103 -24.80 -8.79 12.47
N GLY A 104 -25.81 -8.07 12.97
CA GLY A 104 -25.71 -6.65 13.32
C GLY A 104 -25.08 -5.79 12.22
N ILE A 105 -24.07 -4.99 12.58
CA ILE A 105 -23.42 -4.05 11.65
C ILE A 105 -22.48 -4.71 10.63
N TRP A 106 -22.13 -5.99 10.79
CA TRP A 106 -21.07 -6.62 10.00
C TRP A 106 -21.43 -6.77 8.53
N GLY A 107 -22.70 -7.00 8.21
CA GLY A 107 -23.18 -6.98 6.83
C GLY A 107 -22.98 -5.60 6.19
N THR A 108 -23.33 -4.53 6.90
CA THR A 108 -23.12 -3.15 6.44
C THR A 108 -21.64 -2.83 6.27
N LEU A 109 -20.80 -3.18 7.25
CA LEU A 109 -19.35 -2.98 7.18
C LEU A 109 -18.73 -3.73 6.00
N TRP A 110 -19.20 -4.95 5.71
CA TRP A 110 -18.75 -5.71 4.54
C TRP A 110 -19.01 -4.94 3.23
N HIS A 111 -20.22 -4.40 3.04
CA HIS A 111 -20.56 -3.62 1.85
C HIS A 111 -19.79 -2.30 1.79
N LEU A 112 -19.68 -1.57 2.90
CA LEU A 112 -18.93 -0.31 2.95
C LEU A 112 -17.44 -0.53 2.68
N GLY A 113 -16.86 -1.61 3.22
CA GLY A 113 -15.48 -2.00 2.94
C GLY A 113 -15.27 -2.32 1.47
N ALA A 114 -16.15 -3.14 0.88
CA ALA A 114 -16.10 -3.48 -0.54
C ALA A 114 -16.24 -2.24 -1.44
N ALA A 115 -17.20 -1.36 -1.14
CA ALA A 115 -17.44 -0.13 -1.88
C ALA A 115 -16.26 0.84 -1.77
N SER A 116 -15.70 1.03 -0.57
CA SER A 116 -14.49 1.83 -0.35
C SER A 116 -13.31 1.31 -1.16
N LEU A 117 -13.09 -0.01 -1.14
CA LEU A 117 -12.03 -0.66 -1.91
C LEU A 117 -12.26 -0.49 -3.42
N ALA A 118 -13.49 -0.67 -3.91
CA ALA A 118 -13.82 -0.45 -5.31
C ALA A 118 -13.59 1.01 -5.72
N LEU A 119 -14.09 1.98 -4.95
CA LEU A 119 -13.91 3.41 -5.20
C LEU A 119 -12.42 3.78 -5.27
N GLY A 120 -11.65 3.42 -4.24
CA GLY A 120 -10.22 3.71 -4.19
C GLY A 120 -9.44 3.04 -5.32
N GLY A 121 -9.72 1.76 -5.56
CA GLY A 121 -9.01 0.95 -6.54
C GLY A 121 -9.33 1.32 -7.99
N TYR A 122 -10.59 1.60 -8.33
CA TYR A 122 -10.96 2.07 -9.67
C TYR A 122 -10.46 3.48 -9.93
N TRP A 123 -10.48 4.34 -8.92
CA TRP A 123 -9.85 5.65 -9.02
C TRP A 123 -8.34 5.52 -9.31
N PHE A 124 -7.64 4.61 -8.61
CA PHE A 124 -6.25 4.31 -8.91
C PHE A 124 -6.08 3.79 -10.35
N TRP A 125 -6.85 2.77 -10.72
CA TRP A 125 -6.71 2.02 -11.97
C TRP A 125 -6.86 2.89 -13.22
N PHE A 126 -7.91 3.73 -13.25
CA PHE A 126 -8.25 4.50 -14.44
C PHE A 126 -7.59 5.89 -14.49
N PHE A 127 -7.25 6.49 -13.34
CA PHE A 127 -6.88 7.91 -13.31
C PHE A 127 -5.51 8.21 -12.68
N ILE A 128 -4.97 7.34 -11.82
CA ILE A 128 -3.73 7.62 -11.07
C ILE A 128 -2.59 6.68 -11.45
N ARG A 129 -2.89 5.50 -12.02
CA ARG A 129 -1.89 4.53 -12.46
C ARG A 129 -0.97 5.20 -13.49
N VAL A 130 0.32 5.29 -13.13
CA VAL A 130 1.34 6.02 -13.92
C VAL A 130 1.40 5.56 -15.37
N ASP A 131 1.32 4.23 -15.60
CA ASP A 131 1.33 3.64 -16.93
C ASP A 131 0.23 4.24 -17.82
N VAL A 132 -0.95 4.52 -17.25
CA VAL A 132 -2.11 5.09 -17.96
C VAL A 132 -2.04 6.62 -17.96
N SER A 133 -1.90 7.25 -16.80
CA SER A 133 -2.03 8.71 -16.65
C SER A 133 -0.85 9.49 -17.23
N SER A 134 0.34 8.90 -17.22
CA SER A 134 1.58 9.59 -17.54
C SER A 134 2.34 8.94 -18.70
N GLU A 135 2.27 7.62 -18.84
CA GLU A 135 2.92 6.91 -19.95
C GLU A 135 1.98 6.62 -21.13
N GLY A 136 0.69 6.93 -21.01
CA GLY A 136 -0.28 6.80 -22.11
C GLY A 136 -0.62 5.36 -22.53
N HIS A 137 -0.30 4.37 -21.70
CA HIS A 137 -0.73 3.00 -21.92
C HIS A 137 -2.25 2.89 -21.84
N GLN A 138 -2.80 2.01 -22.66
CA GLN A 138 -4.23 1.73 -22.62
C GLN A 138 -4.59 1.08 -21.29
N TRP A 139 -5.71 1.48 -20.66
CA TRP A 139 -6.11 0.99 -19.33
C TRP A 139 -6.32 -0.54 -19.25
N TYR A 140 -6.54 -1.19 -20.40
CA TYR A 140 -6.68 -2.65 -20.52
C TYR A 140 -5.35 -3.37 -20.78
N GLN A 141 -4.22 -2.66 -20.89
CA GLN A 141 -2.90 -3.28 -20.95
C GLN A 141 -2.48 -3.70 -19.53
N LEU A 142 -2.42 -5.03 -19.35
CA LEU A 142 -2.08 -5.64 -18.07
C LEU A 142 -0.60 -6.00 -18.02
N ALA A 143 0.05 -5.65 -16.91
CA ALA A 143 1.37 -6.12 -16.54
C ALA A 143 1.26 -7.11 -15.37
N LYS A 144 2.30 -7.93 -15.17
CA LYS A 144 2.39 -8.84 -14.00
C LYS A 144 2.21 -8.10 -12.67
N ALA A 145 2.68 -6.85 -12.61
CA ALA A 145 2.53 -5.96 -11.45
C ALA A 145 1.06 -5.65 -11.08
N ASP A 146 0.13 -5.77 -12.03
CA ASP A 146 -1.28 -5.44 -11.85
C ASP A 146 -2.10 -6.58 -11.25
N LEU A 147 -1.52 -7.78 -11.16
CA LEU A 147 -2.21 -8.97 -10.69
C LEU A 147 -2.88 -8.75 -9.32
N PHE A 148 -2.22 -8.00 -8.43
CA PHE A 148 -2.77 -7.62 -7.13
C PHE A 148 -4.03 -6.74 -7.24
N ILE A 149 -3.93 -5.60 -7.94
CA ILE A 149 -5.02 -4.63 -7.98
C ILE A 149 -6.20 -5.15 -8.81
N VAL A 150 -5.93 -5.85 -9.91
CA VAL A 150 -6.99 -6.41 -10.77
C VAL A 150 -7.76 -7.49 -10.03
N SER A 151 -7.07 -8.43 -9.38
CA SER A 151 -7.77 -9.48 -8.61
C SER A 151 -8.53 -8.91 -7.42
N ALA A 152 -8.00 -7.89 -6.74
CA ALA A 152 -8.70 -7.18 -5.67
C ALA A 152 -9.96 -6.46 -6.16
N LEU A 153 -9.88 -5.75 -7.29
CA LEU A 153 -11.02 -5.08 -7.92
C LEU A 153 -12.08 -6.06 -8.39
N MET A 154 -11.68 -7.12 -9.08
CA MET A 154 -12.61 -8.15 -9.54
C MET A 154 -13.30 -8.84 -8.36
N MET A 155 -12.57 -9.10 -7.26
CA MET A 155 -13.14 -9.65 -6.05
C MET A 155 -14.25 -8.75 -5.49
N VAL A 156 -13.99 -7.47 -5.22
CA VAL A 156 -15.05 -6.60 -4.64
C VAL A 156 -16.17 -6.31 -5.61
N THR A 157 -15.90 -6.20 -6.91
CA THR A 157 -16.93 -5.95 -7.91
C THR A 157 -17.89 -7.12 -8.04
N TRP A 158 -17.38 -8.35 -8.19
CA TRP A 158 -18.26 -9.51 -8.24
C TRP A 158 -18.92 -9.80 -6.91
N GLY A 159 -18.24 -9.53 -5.78
CA GLY A 159 -18.83 -9.63 -4.45
C GLY A 159 -20.02 -8.68 -4.27
N LEU A 160 -19.87 -7.41 -4.66
CA LEU A 160 -20.95 -6.42 -4.60
C LEU A 160 -22.10 -6.79 -5.53
N ILE A 161 -21.82 -7.13 -6.79
CA ILE A 161 -22.85 -7.51 -7.76
C ILE A 161 -23.62 -8.74 -7.26
N TRP A 162 -22.91 -9.76 -6.78
CA TRP A 162 -23.53 -10.95 -6.18
C TRP A 162 -24.43 -10.59 -5.00
N SER A 163 -23.94 -9.76 -4.07
CA SER A 163 -24.72 -9.36 -2.88
C SER A 163 -25.98 -8.56 -3.22
N LEU A 164 -25.91 -7.68 -4.22
CA LEU A 164 -27.01 -6.81 -4.63
C LEU A 164 -28.01 -7.50 -5.58
N ALA A 165 -27.59 -8.55 -6.29
CA ALA A 165 -28.46 -9.32 -7.18
C ALA A 165 -29.56 -10.09 -6.42
N GLY A 166 -29.49 -10.14 -5.08
CA GLY A 166 -30.62 -10.53 -4.22
C GLY A 166 -31.19 -11.92 -4.45
N GLY A 167 -30.43 -12.82 -5.08
CA GLY A 167 -30.92 -14.16 -5.42
C GLY A 167 -31.94 -14.19 -6.57
N GLY A 168 -31.83 -13.28 -7.56
CA GLY A 168 -32.60 -13.28 -8.81
C GLY A 168 -32.44 -14.56 -9.64
N TYR A 169 -32.25 -14.49 -10.96
CA TYR A 169 -32.03 -15.71 -11.76
C TYR A 169 -30.89 -16.56 -11.18
N ALA A 170 -31.23 -17.73 -10.61
CA ALA A 170 -30.34 -18.50 -9.74
C ALA A 170 -28.98 -18.83 -10.40
N GLY A 171 -29.00 -19.13 -11.72
CA GLY A 171 -27.78 -19.37 -12.49
C GLY A 171 -26.87 -18.14 -12.61
N VAL A 172 -27.45 -16.95 -12.78
CA VAL A 172 -26.69 -15.69 -12.90
C VAL A 172 -26.10 -15.29 -11.54
N ASN A 173 -26.85 -15.47 -10.45
CA ASN A 173 -26.33 -15.19 -9.11
C ASN A 173 -25.17 -16.15 -8.75
N MET A 174 -25.27 -17.42 -9.12
CA MET A 174 -24.20 -18.40 -8.93
C MET A 174 -22.95 -18.05 -9.74
N LEU A 175 -23.11 -17.52 -10.96
CA LEU A 175 -21.99 -17.04 -11.77
C LEU A 175 -21.23 -15.92 -11.05
N PHE A 176 -21.91 -14.92 -10.50
CA PHE A 176 -21.24 -13.83 -9.78
C PHE A 176 -20.54 -14.32 -8.52
N LEU A 177 -21.13 -15.27 -7.79
CA LEU A 177 -20.48 -15.91 -6.65
C LEU A 177 -19.20 -16.65 -7.07
N ALA A 178 -19.26 -17.40 -8.18
CA ALA A 178 -18.10 -18.11 -8.72
C ALA A 178 -16.99 -17.14 -9.13
N LEU A 179 -17.33 -16.05 -9.82
CA LEU A 179 -16.37 -15.01 -10.22
C LEU A 179 -15.75 -14.31 -9.00
N PHE A 180 -16.53 -14.07 -7.95
CA PHE A 180 -16.03 -13.57 -6.67
C PHE A 180 -14.99 -14.53 -6.06
N ILE A 181 -15.32 -15.82 -5.97
CA ILE A 181 -14.44 -16.85 -5.39
C ILE A 181 -13.15 -17.00 -6.23
N ILE A 182 -13.25 -17.04 -7.56
CA ILE A 182 -12.09 -17.13 -8.47
C ILE A 182 -11.18 -15.91 -8.30
N SER A 183 -11.77 -14.70 -8.20
CA SER A 183 -11.01 -13.47 -8.03
C SER A 183 -10.32 -13.42 -6.66
N ALA A 184 -11.02 -13.79 -5.59
CA ALA A 184 -10.45 -13.89 -4.25
C ALA A 184 -9.33 -14.94 -4.19
N THR A 185 -9.55 -16.12 -4.78
CA THR A 185 -8.54 -17.18 -4.87
C THR A 185 -7.32 -16.68 -5.62
N SER A 186 -7.50 -15.99 -6.74
CA SER A 186 -6.40 -15.40 -7.51
C SER A 186 -5.61 -14.38 -6.68
N LEU A 187 -6.30 -13.49 -5.96
CA LEU A 187 -5.66 -12.50 -5.09
C LEU A 187 -4.77 -13.14 -4.02
N PHE A 188 -5.27 -14.15 -3.33
CA PHE A 188 -4.58 -14.75 -2.18
C PHE A 188 -3.59 -15.86 -2.54
N SER A 189 -3.78 -16.54 -3.68
CA SER A 189 -2.85 -17.59 -4.13
C SER A 189 -1.66 -17.06 -4.93
N THR A 190 -1.75 -15.83 -5.48
CA THR A 190 -0.71 -15.29 -6.36
C THR A 190 0.20 -14.24 -5.69
N VAL A 191 0.31 -14.27 -4.36
CA VAL A 191 1.08 -13.30 -3.56
C VAL A 191 2.53 -13.15 -4.04
N MET A 192 3.22 -14.26 -4.35
CA MET A 192 4.60 -14.26 -4.89
C MET A 192 4.74 -13.46 -6.20
N TRP A 193 3.75 -13.55 -7.09
CA TRP A 193 3.84 -12.98 -8.44
C TRP A 193 3.26 -11.58 -8.53
N SER A 194 2.66 -11.09 -7.45
CA SER A 194 1.98 -9.81 -7.40
C SER A 194 2.71 -8.83 -6.48
N LYS A 195 2.15 -7.62 -6.37
CA LYS A 195 2.63 -6.64 -5.41
C LYS A 195 2.16 -6.95 -3.98
N PHE A 196 1.25 -7.90 -3.72
CA PHE A 196 0.59 -8.09 -2.42
C PHE A 196 1.57 -8.04 -1.22
N ALA A 197 2.69 -8.76 -1.28
CA ALA A 197 3.61 -8.90 -0.15
C ALA A 197 4.26 -7.58 0.32
N HIS A 198 4.27 -6.53 -0.52
CA HIS A 198 4.85 -5.22 -0.15
C HIS A 198 4.18 -4.59 1.09
N MET A 199 2.92 -4.92 1.35
CA MET A 199 2.17 -4.39 2.50
C MET A 199 2.78 -4.81 3.84
N PHE A 200 3.45 -5.97 3.89
CA PHE A 200 4.06 -6.50 5.11
C PHE A 200 5.47 -5.95 5.37
N PHE A 201 6.26 -5.73 4.32
CA PHE A 201 7.67 -5.35 4.46
C PHE A 201 7.90 -3.83 4.51
N LYS A 202 6.99 -3.04 3.94
CA LYS A 202 7.13 -1.59 3.83
C LYS A 202 7.25 -0.88 5.19
N PRO A 203 6.45 -1.22 6.24
CA PRO A 203 6.62 -0.62 7.55
C PRO A 203 7.99 -0.93 8.18
N ALA A 204 8.50 -2.15 7.98
CA ALA A 204 9.82 -2.55 8.47
C ALA A 204 10.94 -1.75 7.78
N ALA A 205 10.87 -1.58 6.45
CA ALA A 205 11.82 -0.75 5.71
C ALA A 205 11.76 0.72 6.14
N ALA A 206 10.56 1.26 6.37
CA ALA A 206 10.39 2.64 6.86
C ALA A 206 10.97 2.82 8.27
N PHE A 207 10.81 1.83 9.15
CA PHE A 207 11.42 1.85 10.48
C PHE A 207 12.95 1.83 10.40
N GLN A 208 13.52 0.95 9.58
CA GLN A 208 14.97 0.90 9.36
C GLN A 208 15.50 2.24 8.84
N LYS A 209 14.83 2.85 7.85
CA LYS A 209 15.20 4.17 7.31
C LYS A 209 15.14 5.28 8.35
N ARG A 210 14.22 5.22 9.31
CA ARG A 210 14.19 6.18 10.43
C ARG A 210 15.32 5.92 11.42
N MET A 211 15.68 4.66 11.66
CA MET A 211 16.81 4.29 12.51
C MET A 211 18.12 4.86 11.97
N THR A 212 18.39 4.70 10.67
CA THR A 212 19.62 5.21 10.03
C THR A 212 19.71 6.74 10.08
N LYS A 213 18.58 7.44 10.12
CA LYS A 213 18.56 8.90 10.35
C LYS A 213 18.91 9.25 11.78
N LEU A 214 18.33 8.53 12.75
CA LEU A 214 18.54 8.77 14.17
C LEU A 214 19.98 8.45 14.61
N ASP A 215 20.54 7.32 14.16
CA ASP A 215 21.91 6.91 14.47
C ASP A 215 22.97 7.71 13.69
N GLY A 216 22.55 8.47 12.68
CA GLY A 216 23.41 9.33 11.86
C GLY A 216 24.19 8.62 10.76
N SER A 217 23.98 7.32 10.55
CA SER A 217 24.58 6.58 9.44
C SER A 217 24.03 7.07 8.10
N GLN A 218 22.72 7.37 8.07
CA GLN A 218 21.96 7.90 6.93
C GLN A 218 22.19 7.16 5.60
N GLU A 219 22.52 5.86 5.62
CA GLU A 219 22.95 5.13 4.42
C GLU A 219 24.15 5.75 3.70
N ASN A 220 25.05 6.37 4.46
CA ASN A 220 26.17 7.19 3.99
C ASN A 220 25.75 8.41 3.17
N LEU A 221 24.48 8.82 3.23
CA LEU A 221 24.06 10.10 2.68
C LEU A 221 24.63 11.24 3.53
N PRO A 222 25.01 12.36 2.90
CA PRO A 222 25.47 13.53 3.63
C PRO A 222 24.34 14.06 4.51
N ASP A 223 24.70 14.43 5.75
CA ASP A 223 23.78 15.12 6.64
C ASP A 223 23.68 16.59 6.18
N VAL A 224 22.67 16.88 5.39
CA VAL A 224 22.43 18.22 4.81
C VAL A 224 21.73 19.16 5.80
N GLY A 225 21.40 18.68 7.01
CA GLY A 225 20.67 19.42 8.04
C GLY A 225 19.34 20.02 7.56
N GLU A 226 18.79 20.98 8.31
CA GLU A 226 17.58 21.68 7.89
C GLU A 226 17.93 22.90 7.03
N MET A 227 17.21 23.10 5.92
CA MET A 227 17.47 24.22 4.99
C MET A 227 17.26 25.61 5.62
N ASN A 228 16.56 25.69 6.76
CA ASN A 228 16.35 26.92 7.53
C ASN A 228 17.41 27.16 8.63
N ASP A 229 18.41 26.28 8.78
CA ASP A 229 19.48 26.44 9.76
C ASP A 229 20.42 27.59 9.34
N PRO A 230 20.56 28.66 10.15
CA PRO A 230 21.44 29.78 9.84
C PRO A 230 22.91 29.37 9.63
N ALA A 231 23.38 28.33 10.32
CA ALA A 231 24.76 27.84 10.17
C ALA A 231 24.96 27.17 8.81
N ILE A 232 23.94 26.49 8.29
CA ILE A 232 23.96 25.85 6.97
C ILE A 232 23.84 26.91 5.87
N GLN A 233 22.97 27.90 6.05
CA GLN A 233 22.86 29.04 5.14
C GLN A 233 24.16 29.85 5.08
N ALA A 234 24.85 30.04 6.21
CA ALA A 234 26.16 30.69 6.24
C ALA A 234 27.27 29.88 5.56
N ARG A 235 27.17 28.54 5.59
CA ARG A 235 28.14 27.63 4.96
C ARG A 235 27.94 27.52 3.44
N PHE A 236 26.72 27.74 2.97
CA PHE A 236 26.34 27.74 1.56
C PHE A 236 25.60 29.06 1.20
N PRO A 237 26.28 30.21 1.31
CA PRO A 237 25.66 31.54 1.15
C PRO A 237 25.24 31.84 -0.30
N ASP A 238 25.68 31.00 -1.23
CA ASP A 238 25.45 31.01 -2.66
C ASP A 238 24.19 30.22 -3.09
N ILE A 239 23.59 29.40 -2.22
CA ILE A 239 22.32 28.70 -2.52
C ILE A 239 21.21 29.68 -2.97
N PRO A 240 21.00 30.84 -2.32
CA PRO A 240 20.05 31.84 -2.81
C PRO A 240 20.44 32.45 -4.16
N GLU A 241 21.73 32.45 -4.53
CA GLU A 241 22.21 32.94 -5.82
C GLU A 241 21.91 31.92 -6.94
N TYR A 242 22.06 30.62 -6.66
CA TYR A 242 21.77 29.55 -7.63
C TYR A 242 20.29 29.16 -7.72
N MET A 243 19.56 29.23 -6.60
CA MET A 243 18.15 28.81 -6.53
C MET A 243 17.18 29.98 -6.37
N GLY A 244 17.62 31.21 -6.07
CA GLY A 244 16.70 32.29 -5.71
C GLY A 244 15.87 32.00 -4.46
N THR A 245 14.97 32.93 -4.10
CA THR A 245 13.92 32.67 -3.09
C THR A 245 12.82 31.74 -3.62
N ASN A 246 12.70 31.63 -4.95
CA ASN A 246 11.75 30.79 -5.65
C ASN A 246 12.36 30.41 -7.01
N PRO A 247 13.05 29.27 -7.14
CA PRO A 247 13.86 28.96 -8.33
C PRO A 247 13.04 28.95 -9.62
N PRO A 248 13.27 29.90 -10.54
CA PRO A 248 12.40 30.09 -11.71
C PRO A 248 12.52 28.97 -12.75
N ASN A 249 13.62 28.19 -12.71
CA ASN A 249 13.97 27.19 -13.73
C ASN A 249 14.00 25.73 -13.22
N MET A 250 13.36 25.42 -12.08
CA MET A 250 13.24 24.02 -11.62
C MET A 250 12.22 23.21 -12.44
N GLY A 251 11.51 23.87 -13.38
CA GLY A 251 10.32 23.31 -14.01
C GLY A 251 9.22 23.10 -12.96
N LEU A 252 7.97 22.96 -13.41
CA LEU A 252 6.91 22.62 -12.47
C LEU A 252 7.06 21.19 -11.91
N GLY A 253 7.90 20.35 -12.52
CA GLY A 253 8.17 18.99 -12.05
C GLY A 253 6.88 18.18 -11.88
N ILE A 254 6.66 17.58 -10.71
CA ILE A 254 5.40 16.89 -10.38
C ILE A 254 4.17 17.83 -10.31
N LYS A 255 4.38 19.15 -10.30
CA LYS A 255 3.33 20.18 -10.39
C LYS A 255 3.09 20.64 -11.83
N SER A 256 3.79 20.10 -12.83
CA SER A 256 3.51 20.43 -14.23
C SER A 256 2.10 20.02 -14.59
N GLU A 257 1.53 20.67 -15.60
CA GLU A 257 0.22 20.27 -16.12
C GLU A 257 0.28 18.76 -16.44
N PRO A 258 -0.65 17.96 -15.89
CA PRO A 258 -0.70 16.54 -16.23
C PRO A 258 -0.90 16.44 -17.75
N PRO A 259 -0.19 15.53 -18.42
CA PRO A 259 -0.34 15.37 -19.86
C PRO A 259 -1.77 14.89 -20.16
N ARG A 260 -2.65 15.84 -20.45
CA ARG A 260 -4.07 15.65 -20.80
C ARG A 260 -4.35 16.04 -22.25
N HIS A 261 -3.28 16.30 -23.01
CA HIS A 261 -3.31 16.85 -24.36
C HIS A 261 -3.34 15.78 -25.46
N TYR A 262 -3.78 14.57 -25.11
CA TYR A 262 -3.97 13.45 -26.03
C TYR A 262 -5.39 12.89 -25.94
#